data_AF-A0A0D6P3T1-F1
#
_entry.id   AF-A0A0D6P3T1-F1
#
_cell.length_a   1.000
_cell.length_b   1.000
_cell.length_c   1.000
_cell.angle_alpha   90.00
_cell.angle_beta   90.00
_cell.angle_gamma   90.00
#
_symmetry.space_group_name_H-M   'P 1'
#
loop_
_entity.id
_entity.type
_entity.pdbx_description
1 polymer ?
#
loop_
_entity_poly.entity_id
_entity_poly.type
_entity_poly.pdbx_seq_one_letter_code
_entity_poly.pdbx_strand_id
1 'polypeptide(L)'
;MNVLDRSKALADAAKELNALKKATTLVKAVGSRATQLEEAQANLRLSVGQLQLLRGRNIEVDVDLAPASGFVVFLSEIRTSTAADPASVTAAEVGVKTLTPLKSFTNAIAQANGIAWKRHVHESLPHVGIDLVQVLGQIPALKTRVEHFRALQAAAKAFADRLPTDSADLDAVERAAKACKDAWQALDADDIPAAVTRFLRGATSETGAALDSLTDEVKTWLTAQNLMASFTVRARR
;
A
#
# COMPACT_ATOMS: atom_id res chain seq x y z
N MET A 1 29.40 -67.21 -19.95
CA MET A 1 28.51 -66.06 -20.14
C MET A 1 28.54 -65.69 -21.61
N ASN A 2 27.45 -65.90 -22.33
CA ASN A 2 27.37 -65.71 -23.78
C ASN A 2 27.20 -64.21 -24.11
N VAL A 3 27.60 -63.80 -25.32
CA VAL A 3 27.36 -62.46 -25.88
C VAL A 3 25.88 -62.07 -25.82
N LEU A 4 24.98 -63.05 -26.00
CA LEU A 4 23.53 -62.87 -25.85
C LEU A 4 23.11 -62.45 -24.41
N ASP A 5 23.72 -63.04 -23.38
CA ASP A 5 23.43 -62.70 -21.98
C ASP A 5 23.87 -61.27 -21.64
N ARG A 6 25.02 -60.85 -22.19
CA ARG A 6 25.55 -59.49 -22.04
C ARG A 6 24.69 -58.45 -22.75
N SER A 7 24.20 -58.78 -23.95
CA SER A 7 23.30 -57.90 -24.70
C SER A 7 21.97 -57.69 -23.98
N LYS A 8 21.40 -58.75 -23.39
CA LYS A 8 20.17 -58.67 -22.58
C LYS A 8 20.38 -57.84 -21.31
N ALA A 9 21.46 -58.08 -20.57
CA ALA A 9 21.80 -57.30 -19.37
C ALA A 9 21.97 -55.80 -19.68
N LEU A 10 22.59 -55.46 -20.82
CA LEU A 10 22.72 -54.07 -21.26
C LEU A 10 21.36 -53.44 -21.62
N ALA A 11 20.49 -54.18 -22.31
CA ALA A 11 19.16 -53.71 -22.66
C ALA A 11 18.28 -53.45 -21.42
N ASP A 12 18.38 -54.30 -20.41
CA ASP A 12 17.64 -54.14 -19.15
C ASP A 12 18.20 -52.96 -18.33
N ALA A 13 19.52 -52.80 -18.25
CA ALA A 13 20.15 -51.64 -17.63
C ALA A 13 19.78 -50.31 -18.35
N ALA A 14 19.67 -50.32 -19.68
CA ALA A 14 19.24 -49.14 -20.44
C ALA A 14 17.77 -48.77 -20.16
N LYS A 15 16.89 -49.77 -19.99
CA LYS A 15 15.49 -49.53 -19.56
C LYS A 15 15.43 -48.95 -18.16
N GLU A 16 16.20 -49.52 -17.23
CA GLU A 16 16.26 -49.06 -15.84
C GLU A 16 16.78 -47.61 -15.75
N LEU A 17 17.87 -47.29 -16.46
CA LEU A 17 18.40 -45.94 -16.53
C LEU A 17 17.37 -44.94 -17.09
N ASN A 18 16.63 -45.33 -18.13
CA ASN A 18 15.57 -44.48 -18.68
C ASN A 18 14.40 -44.28 -17.71
N ALA A 19 14.02 -45.32 -16.96
CA ALA A 19 13.00 -45.21 -15.91
C ALA A 19 13.45 -44.27 -14.78
N LEU A 20 14.69 -44.41 -14.31
CA LEU A 20 15.29 -43.54 -13.28
C LEU A 20 15.39 -42.08 -13.75
N LYS A 21 15.78 -41.84 -15.01
CA LYS A 21 15.79 -40.49 -15.59
C LYS A 21 14.39 -39.88 -15.62
N LYS A 22 13.38 -40.63 -16.06
CA LYS A 22 11.97 -40.17 -16.07
C LYS A 22 11.48 -39.85 -14.66
N ALA A 23 11.76 -40.72 -13.68
CA ALA A 23 11.41 -40.50 -12.29
C ALA A 23 12.10 -39.23 -11.72
N THR A 24 13.38 -39.03 -12.04
CA THR A 24 14.12 -37.83 -11.63
C THR A 24 13.52 -36.55 -12.21
N THR A 25 13.15 -36.55 -13.49
CA THR A 25 12.49 -35.41 -14.14
C THR A 25 11.15 -35.11 -13.49
N LEU A 26 10.35 -36.15 -13.20
CA LEU A 26 9.06 -36.00 -12.55
C LEU A 26 9.19 -35.40 -11.15
N VAL A 27 10.12 -35.91 -10.32
CA VAL A 27 10.39 -35.36 -8.98
C VAL A 27 10.76 -33.89 -9.03
N LYS A 28 11.62 -33.49 -9.98
CA LYS A 28 11.98 -32.08 -10.17
C LYS A 28 10.80 -31.21 -10.58
N ALA A 29 9.95 -31.69 -11.49
CA ALA A 29 8.78 -30.96 -11.95
C ALA A 29 7.73 -30.79 -10.83
N VAL A 30 7.46 -31.85 -10.07
CA VAL A 30 6.57 -31.81 -8.90
C VAL A 30 7.14 -30.86 -7.84
N GLY A 31 8.43 -30.96 -7.53
CA GLY A 31 9.09 -30.06 -6.58
C GLY A 31 8.99 -28.59 -6.99
N SER A 32 9.25 -28.27 -8.26
CA SER A 32 9.08 -26.91 -8.79
C SER A 32 7.64 -26.40 -8.65
N ARG A 33 6.64 -27.27 -8.86
CA ARG A 33 5.24 -26.89 -8.70
C ARG A 33 4.87 -26.66 -7.24
N ALA A 34 5.41 -27.47 -6.32
CA ALA A 34 5.21 -27.26 -4.89
C ALA A 34 5.72 -25.87 -4.45
N THR A 35 6.94 -25.50 -4.85
CA THR A 35 7.49 -24.16 -4.58
C THR A 35 6.59 -23.04 -5.12
N GLN A 36 6.07 -23.17 -6.34
CA GLN A 36 5.17 -22.17 -6.91
C GLN A 36 3.85 -22.02 -6.14
N LEU A 37 3.30 -23.14 -5.64
CA LEU A 37 2.09 -23.12 -4.82
C LEU A 37 2.35 -22.53 -3.43
N GLU A 38 3.49 -22.85 -2.82
CA GLU A 38 3.93 -22.26 -1.55
C GLU A 38 4.11 -20.75 -1.66
N GLU A 39 4.77 -20.27 -2.72
CA GLU A 39 4.90 -18.83 -3.00
C GLU A 39 3.54 -18.16 -3.21
N ALA A 40 2.66 -18.78 -3.99
CA ALA A 40 1.31 -18.26 -4.22
C ALA A 40 0.49 -18.20 -2.92
N GLN A 41 0.59 -19.22 -2.07
CA GLN A 41 -0.05 -19.27 -0.76
C GLN A 41 0.48 -18.19 0.17
N ALA A 42 1.81 -18.02 0.26
CA ALA A 42 2.44 -17.01 1.10
C ALA A 42 1.99 -15.60 0.71
N ASN A 43 1.99 -15.31 -0.60
CA ASN A 43 1.54 -14.01 -1.12
C ASN A 43 0.05 -13.77 -0.84
N LEU A 44 -0.82 -14.76 -1.10
CA LEU A 44 -2.24 -14.64 -0.81
C LEU A 44 -2.49 -14.40 0.67
N ARG A 45 -1.82 -15.16 1.55
CA ARG A 45 -1.95 -15.03 3.00
C ARG A 45 -1.55 -13.64 3.48
N LEU A 46 -0.47 -13.08 2.94
CA LEU A 46 -0.04 -11.73 3.24
C LEU A 46 -1.10 -10.70 2.81
N SER A 47 -1.55 -10.75 1.55
CA SER A 47 -2.53 -9.79 1.03
C SER A 47 -3.89 -9.88 1.72
N VAL A 48 -4.36 -11.09 2.05
CA VAL A 48 -5.59 -11.29 2.82
C VAL A 48 -5.43 -10.84 4.27
N GLY A 49 -4.28 -11.10 4.90
CA GLY A 49 -3.99 -10.61 6.25
C GLY A 49 -4.02 -9.08 6.31
N GLN A 50 -3.43 -8.41 5.33
CA GLN A 50 -3.49 -6.95 5.20
C GLN A 50 -4.93 -6.45 4.98
N LEU A 51 -5.71 -7.14 4.13
CA LEU A 51 -7.13 -6.79 3.92
C LEU A 51 -7.93 -6.89 5.22
N GLN A 52 -7.73 -7.96 5.99
CA GLN A 52 -8.38 -8.17 7.29
C GLN A 52 -7.96 -7.10 8.30
N LEU A 53 -6.68 -6.76 8.33
CA LEU A 53 -6.14 -5.72 9.21
C LEU A 53 -6.77 -4.35 8.93
N LEU A 54 -6.83 -3.96 7.65
CA LEU A 54 -7.46 -2.69 7.22
C LEU A 54 -8.96 -2.68 7.55
N ARG A 55 -9.70 -3.73 7.18
CA ARG A 55 -11.13 -3.84 7.48
C ARG A 55 -11.42 -3.88 8.98
N GLY A 56 -10.54 -4.49 9.78
CA GLY A 56 -10.63 -4.50 11.23
C GLY A 56 -10.53 -3.11 11.87
N ARG A 57 -9.95 -2.13 11.16
CA ARG A 57 -9.93 -0.70 11.54
C ARG A 57 -11.01 0.12 10.84
N ASN A 58 -12.02 -0.53 10.24
CA ASN A 58 -13.06 0.12 9.44
C ASN A 58 -12.51 0.92 8.25
N ILE A 59 -11.34 0.56 7.72
CA ILE A 59 -10.81 1.14 6.49
C ILE A 59 -11.50 0.42 5.33
N GLU A 60 -12.23 1.17 4.52
CA GLU A 60 -12.95 0.63 3.37
C GLU A 60 -11.97 0.22 2.26
N VAL A 61 -12.03 -1.06 1.90
CA VAL A 61 -11.26 -1.65 0.80
C VAL A 61 -12.21 -2.22 -0.23
N ASP A 62 -12.27 -1.56 -1.39
CA ASP A 62 -13.03 -1.97 -2.56
C ASP A 62 -12.26 -3.03 -3.34
N VAL A 63 -12.71 -4.28 -3.21
CA VAL A 63 -12.12 -5.43 -3.92
C VAL A 63 -13.17 -6.51 -4.12
N ASP A 64 -13.26 -7.02 -5.35
CA ASP A 64 -14.09 -8.17 -5.67
C ASP A 64 -13.46 -9.47 -5.16
N LEU A 65 -14.16 -10.14 -4.25
CA LEU A 65 -13.77 -11.42 -3.69
C LEU A 65 -14.56 -12.60 -4.26
N ALA A 66 -15.51 -12.36 -5.17
CA ALA A 66 -16.31 -13.42 -5.79
C ALA A 66 -15.47 -14.54 -6.44
N PRO A 67 -14.31 -14.25 -7.08
CA PRO A 67 -13.46 -15.29 -7.67
C PRO A 67 -12.90 -16.32 -6.66
N ALA A 68 -12.89 -16.02 -5.36
CA ALA A 68 -12.30 -16.87 -4.32
C ALA A 68 -12.90 -18.29 -4.30
N SER A 69 -14.21 -18.42 -4.51
CA SER A 69 -14.91 -19.71 -4.49
C SER A 69 -14.46 -20.63 -5.62
N GLY A 70 -14.21 -20.07 -6.82
CA GLY A 70 -13.70 -20.81 -7.96
C GLY A 70 -12.33 -21.43 -7.68
N PHE A 71 -11.44 -20.70 -7.00
CA PHE A 71 -10.12 -21.23 -6.63
C PHE A 71 -10.21 -22.43 -5.67
N VAL A 72 -11.16 -22.42 -4.72
CA VAL A 72 -11.36 -23.54 -3.79
C VAL A 72 -11.74 -24.81 -4.54
N VAL A 73 -12.62 -24.70 -5.54
CA VAL A 73 -13.03 -25.82 -6.39
C VAL A 73 -11.82 -26.37 -7.16
N PHE A 74 -11.11 -25.52 -7.90
CA PHE A 74 -9.95 -25.94 -8.71
C PHE A 74 -8.80 -26.52 -7.88
N LEU A 75 -8.50 -25.95 -6.71
CA LEU A 75 -7.46 -26.49 -5.82
C LEU A 75 -7.86 -27.86 -5.24
N SER A 76 -9.16 -28.08 -5.01
CA SER A 76 -9.67 -29.37 -4.56
C SER A 76 -9.58 -30.44 -5.66
N GLU A 77 -9.85 -30.06 -6.90
CA GLU A 77 -9.67 -30.93 -8.08
C GLU A 77 -8.20 -31.31 -8.26
N ILE A 78 -7.27 -30.34 -8.19
CA ILE A 78 -5.82 -30.61 -8.28
C ILE A 78 -5.36 -31.53 -7.17
N ARG A 79 -5.84 -31.33 -5.93
CA ARG A 79 -5.52 -32.20 -4.80
C ARG A 79 -5.98 -33.64 -5.07
N THR A 80 -7.18 -33.79 -5.60
CA THR A 80 -7.77 -35.11 -5.91
C THR A 80 -7.01 -35.79 -7.06
N SER A 81 -6.71 -35.06 -8.14
CA SER A 81 -5.96 -35.59 -9.27
C SER A 81 -4.53 -35.96 -8.88
N THR A 82 -3.87 -35.16 -8.03
CA THR A 82 -2.49 -35.40 -7.58
C THR A 82 -2.40 -36.63 -6.67
N ALA A 83 -3.44 -36.89 -5.86
CA ALA A 83 -3.51 -38.09 -5.04
C ALA A 83 -3.65 -39.37 -5.89
N ALA A 84 -4.34 -39.29 -7.03
CA ALA A 84 -4.48 -40.40 -7.97
C ALA A 84 -3.25 -40.58 -8.88
N ASP A 85 -2.68 -39.47 -9.35
CA ASP A 85 -1.48 -39.42 -10.19
C ASP A 85 -0.64 -38.16 -9.84
N PRO A 86 0.52 -38.34 -9.17
CA PRO A 86 1.42 -37.23 -8.84
C PRO A 86 1.90 -36.42 -10.06
N ALA A 87 1.91 -36.99 -11.27
CA ALA A 87 2.29 -36.28 -12.48
C ALA A 87 1.24 -35.25 -12.94
N SER A 88 -0.02 -35.41 -12.55
CA SER A 88 -1.11 -34.50 -12.93
C SER A 88 -0.85 -33.05 -12.50
N VAL A 89 -0.17 -32.82 -11.38
CA VAL A 89 0.18 -31.49 -10.86
C VAL A 89 1.15 -30.72 -11.78
N THR A 90 1.88 -31.46 -12.63
CA THR A 90 2.85 -30.89 -13.57
C THR A 90 2.21 -30.45 -14.89
N ALA A 91 0.94 -30.79 -15.13
CA ALA A 91 0.23 -30.42 -16.33
C ALA A 91 0.23 -28.89 -16.56
N ALA A 92 0.37 -28.47 -17.82
CA ALA A 92 0.39 -27.06 -18.19
C ALA A 92 -0.90 -26.32 -17.77
N GLU A 93 -2.03 -27.04 -17.77
CA GLU A 93 -3.33 -26.52 -17.36
C GLU A 93 -3.36 -26.02 -15.91
N VAL A 94 -2.59 -26.63 -15.00
CA VAL A 94 -2.47 -26.17 -13.61
C VAL A 94 -1.91 -24.75 -13.55
N GLY A 95 -0.93 -24.45 -14.41
CA GLY A 95 -0.38 -23.11 -14.52
C GLY A 95 -1.41 -22.10 -15.02
N VAL A 96 -2.07 -22.41 -16.14
CA VAL A 96 -2.98 -21.49 -16.84
C VAL A 96 -4.30 -21.29 -16.10
N LYS A 97 -4.87 -22.35 -15.52
CA LYS A 97 -6.20 -22.32 -14.88
C LYS A 97 -6.13 -21.98 -13.39
N THR A 98 -4.99 -22.17 -12.73
CA THR A 98 -4.88 -21.97 -11.28
C THR A 98 -3.81 -20.94 -10.90
N LEU A 99 -2.54 -21.19 -11.19
CA LEU A 99 -1.46 -20.32 -10.67
C LEU A 99 -1.51 -18.91 -11.24
N THR A 100 -1.71 -18.75 -12.54
CA THR A 100 -1.79 -17.42 -13.17
C THR A 100 -3.00 -16.62 -12.67
N PRO A 101 -4.23 -17.17 -12.66
CA PRO A 101 -5.39 -16.43 -12.15
C PRO A 101 -5.30 -16.17 -10.64
N LEU A 102 -4.75 -17.11 -9.86
CA LEU A 102 -4.52 -16.91 -8.42
C LEU A 102 -3.54 -15.76 -8.16
N LYS A 103 -2.45 -15.68 -8.94
CA LYS A 103 -1.50 -14.57 -8.87
C LYS A 103 -2.17 -13.23 -9.21
N SER A 104 -2.97 -13.18 -10.27
CA SER A 104 -3.70 -11.98 -10.66
C SER A 104 -4.71 -11.56 -9.58
N PHE A 105 -5.43 -12.51 -8.99
CA PHE A 105 -6.36 -12.26 -7.89
C PHE A 105 -5.64 -11.72 -6.64
N THR A 106 -4.54 -12.34 -6.23
CA THR A 106 -3.71 -11.87 -5.11
C THR A 106 -3.19 -10.44 -5.37
N ASN A 107 -2.74 -10.16 -6.59
CA ASN A 107 -2.28 -8.82 -6.97
C ASN A 107 -3.42 -7.78 -6.91
N ALA A 108 -4.64 -8.14 -7.33
CA ALA A 108 -5.79 -7.26 -7.22
C ALA A 108 -6.11 -6.90 -5.76
N ILE A 109 -6.06 -7.88 -4.86
CA ILE A 109 -6.20 -7.63 -3.40
C ILE A 109 -5.10 -6.70 -2.90
N ALA A 110 -3.83 -6.99 -3.24
CA ALA A 110 -2.70 -6.18 -2.81
C ALA A 110 -2.80 -4.73 -3.30
N GLN A 111 -3.22 -4.53 -4.55
CA GLN A 111 -3.43 -3.21 -5.14
C GLN A 111 -4.58 -2.46 -4.44
N ALA A 112 -5.71 -3.12 -4.22
CA ALA A 112 -6.86 -2.54 -3.51
C ALA A 112 -6.49 -2.11 -2.08
N ASN A 113 -5.77 -2.97 -1.36
CA ASN A 113 -5.22 -2.63 -0.04
C ASN A 113 -4.33 -1.39 -0.11
N GLY A 114 -3.42 -1.32 -1.10
CA GLY A 114 -2.51 -0.19 -1.29
C GLY A 114 -3.23 1.13 -1.55
N ILE A 115 -4.27 1.10 -2.40
CA ILE A 115 -5.10 2.28 -2.69
C ILE A 115 -5.84 2.74 -1.43
N ALA A 116 -6.53 1.81 -0.75
CA ALA A 116 -7.29 2.11 0.46
C ALA A 116 -6.38 2.65 1.58
N TRP A 117 -5.19 2.07 1.74
CA TRP A 117 -4.21 2.51 2.73
C TRP A 117 -3.68 3.91 2.45
N LYS A 118 -3.26 4.17 1.21
CA LYS A 118 -2.80 5.51 0.80
C LYS A 118 -3.86 6.57 1.06
N ARG A 119 -5.10 6.28 0.65
CA ARG A 119 -6.25 7.13 0.93
C ARG A 119 -6.40 7.40 2.43
N HIS A 120 -6.40 6.35 3.26
CA HIS A 120 -6.54 6.47 4.71
C HIS A 120 -5.42 7.32 5.34
N VAL A 121 -4.15 7.10 4.97
CA VAL A 121 -3.02 7.90 5.46
C VAL A 121 -3.19 9.37 5.08
N HIS A 122 -3.57 9.65 3.83
CA HIS A 122 -3.79 11.02 3.37
C HIS A 122 -4.96 11.70 4.10
N GLU A 123 -6.09 11.00 4.26
CA GLU A 123 -7.28 11.50 4.94
C GLU A 123 -7.07 11.73 6.44
N SER A 124 -6.21 10.94 7.06
CA SER A 124 -5.86 11.07 8.49
C SER A 124 -5.00 12.30 8.78
N LEU A 125 -4.32 12.83 7.77
CA LEU A 125 -3.45 14.00 7.92
C LEU A 125 -4.25 15.31 7.84
N PRO A 126 -3.82 16.36 8.56
CA PRO A 126 -4.44 17.67 8.43
C PRO A 126 -4.28 18.17 7.00
N HIS A 127 -5.43 18.48 6.37
CA HIS A 127 -5.49 19.12 5.06
C HIS A 127 -5.12 20.58 5.23
N VAL A 128 -3.82 20.86 5.12
CA VAL A 128 -3.30 22.22 5.18
C VAL A 128 -2.95 22.65 3.76
N GLY A 129 -3.51 23.77 3.31
CA GLY A 129 -3.11 24.40 2.06
C GLY A 129 -1.59 24.62 2.08
N ILE A 130 -0.89 24.09 1.07
CA ILE A 130 0.58 24.17 0.95
C ILE A 130 1.04 25.63 1.06
N ASP A 131 0.25 26.54 0.51
CA ASP A 131 0.48 27.98 0.52
C ASP A 131 0.47 28.57 1.94
N LEU A 132 -0.40 28.08 2.84
CA LEU A 132 -0.47 28.58 4.22
C LEU A 132 0.78 28.22 5.01
N VAL A 133 1.22 26.96 4.91
CA VAL A 133 2.43 26.50 5.60
C VAL A 133 3.66 27.26 5.08
N GLN A 134 3.69 27.58 3.79
CA GLN A 134 4.77 28.38 3.20
C GLN A 134 4.76 29.81 3.72
N VAL A 135 3.62 30.48 3.75
CA VAL A 135 3.48 31.84 4.30
C VAL A 135 3.84 31.87 5.79
N LEU A 136 3.34 30.93 6.59
CA LEU A 136 3.67 30.86 8.01
C LEU A 136 5.18 30.62 8.25
N GLY A 137 5.85 29.90 7.35
CA GLY A 137 7.29 29.68 7.41
C GLY A 137 8.14 30.92 7.12
N GLN A 138 7.57 31.98 6.52
CA GLN A 138 8.26 33.25 6.31
C GLN A 138 8.34 34.08 7.60
N ILE A 139 7.51 33.78 8.61
CA ILE A 139 7.48 34.48 9.89
C ILE A 139 8.60 33.94 10.78
N PRO A 140 9.61 34.77 11.17
CA PRO A 140 10.75 34.29 11.94
C PRO A 140 10.38 33.57 13.25
N ALA A 141 9.35 34.04 13.95
CA ALA A 141 8.86 33.47 15.22
C ALA A 141 8.19 32.09 15.08
N LEU A 142 7.75 31.72 13.87
CA LEU A 142 7.04 30.48 13.58
C LEU A 142 7.87 29.47 12.78
N LYS A 143 8.98 29.93 12.17
CA LYS A 143 9.82 29.13 11.27
C LYS A 143 10.16 27.74 11.83
N THR A 144 10.68 27.66 13.06
CA THR A 144 11.04 26.38 13.70
C THR A 144 9.83 25.45 13.88
N ARG A 145 8.68 25.99 14.27
CA ARG A 145 7.44 25.22 14.44
C ARG A 145 6.91 24.72 13.10
N VAL A 146 7.00 25.54 12.05
CA VAL A 146 6.61 25.17 10.67
C VAL A 146 7.53 24.09 10.11
N GLU A 147 8.85 24.19 10.32
CA GLU A 147 9.81 23.16 9.91
C GLU A 147 9.54 21.83 10.64
N HIS A 148 9.24 21.88 11.94
CA HIS A 148 8.86 20.70 12.70
C HIS A 148 7.56 20.05 12.17
N PHE A 149 6.53 20.85 11.91
CA PHE A 149 5.28 20.38 11.30
C PHE A 149 5.54 19.72 9.93
N ARG A 150 6.36 20.31 9.07
CA ARG A 150 6.72 19.74 7.76
C ARG A 150 7.43 18.41 7.89
N ALA A 151 8.37 18.30 8.85
CA ALA A 151 9.08 17.05 9.11
C ALA A 151 8.12 15.94 9.57
N LEU A 152 7.21 16.25 10.50
CA LEU A 152 6.18 15.31 10.94
C LEU A 152 5.26 14.90 9.79
N GLN A 153 4.81 15.86 8.97
CA GLN A 153 3.94 15.57 7.84
C GLN A 153 4.64 14.68 6.80
N ALA A 154 5.92 14.92 6.51
CA ALA A 154 6.70 14.09 5.60
C ALA A 154 6.90 12.67 6.15
N ALA A 155 7.24 12.53 7.43
CA ALA A 155 7.36 11.23 8.09
C ALA A 155 6.02 10.47 8.09
N ALA A 156 4.90 11.16 8.31
CA ALA A 156 3.59 10.55 8.30
C ALA A 156 3.17 10.10 6.87
N LYS A 157 3.49 10.90 5.84
CA LYS A 157 3.25 10.53 4.44
C LYS A 157 4.05 9.31 4.00
N ALA A 158 5.25 9.10 4.54
CA ALA A 158 6.07 7.94 4.22
C ALA A 158 5.40 6.60 4.58
N PHE A 159 4.46 6.58 5.52
CA PHE A 159 3.67 5.37 5.80
C PHE A 159 2.80 4.95 4.62
N ALA A 160 2.40 5.87 3.74
CA ALA A 160 1.59 5.57 2.56
C ALA A 160 2.32 4.65 1.55
N ASP A 161 3.65 4.60 1.61
CA ASP A 161 4.47 3.79 0.70
C ASP A 161 4.62 2.33 1.13
N ARG A 162 4.25 2.00 2.37
CA ARG A 162 4.33 0.64 2.92
C ARG A 162 2.98 0.20 3.48
N LEU A 163 2.49 -0.95 3.03
CA LEU A 163 1.30 -1.56 3.62
C LEU A 163 1.59 -2.04 5.06
N PRO A 164 0.63 -1.86 5.99
CA PRO A 164 0.79 -2.30 7.36
C PRO A 164 0.85 -3.83 7.43
N THR A 165 1.74 -4.35 8.24
CA THR A 165 1.91 -5.81 8.46
C THR A 165 1.25 -6.29 9.75
N ASP A 166 1.02 -5.39 10.69
CA ASP A 166 0.38 -5.65 11.98
C ASP A 166 -0.37 -4.41 12.49
N SER A 167 -1.02 -4.55 13.66
CA SER A 167 -1.75 -3.44 14.28
C SER A 167 -0.84 -2.31 14.77
N ALA A 168 0.42 -2.59 15.07
CA ALA A 168 1.35 -1.57 15.56
C ALA A 168 1.69 -0.56 14.46
N ASP A 169 1.71 -0.99 13.20
CA ASP A 169 1.85 -0.10 12.04
C ASP A 169 0.67 0.88 11.93
N LEU A 170 -0.55 0.42 12.17
CA LEU A 170 -1.74 1.27 12.18
C LEU A 170 -1.69 2.30 13.32
N ASP A 171 -1.32 1.85 14.52
CA ASP A 171 -1.17 2.73 15.68
C ASP A 171 -0.04 3.75 15.49
N ALA A 172 1.01 3.40 14.73
CA ALA A 172 2.07 4.33 14.37
C ALA A 172 1.56 5.46 13.47
N VAL A 173 0.71 5.17 12.49
CA VAL A 173 0.09 6.20 11.63
C VAL A 173 -0.84 7.09 12.42
N GLU A 174 -1.70 6.53 13.27
CA GLU A 174 -2.60 7.32 14.12
C GLU A 174 -1.83 8.26 15.04
N ARG A 175 -0.74 7.79 15.65
CA ARG A 175 0.15 8.64 16.46
C ARG A 175 0.83 9.73 15.63
N ALA A 176 1.31 9.39 14.42
CA ALA A 176 1.94 10.36 13.53
C ALA A 176 0.94 11.43 13.06
N ALA A 177 -0.28 11.03 12.71
CA ALA A 177 -1.37 11.92 12.33
C ALA A 177 -1.77 12.83 13.50
N LYS A 178 -1.89 12.28 14.71
CA LYS A 178 -2.13 13.07 15.93
C LYS A 178 -1.01 14.07 16.18
N ALA A 179 0.25 13.66 16.11
CA ALA A 179 1.39 14.55 16.28
C ALA A 179 1.39 15.69 15.23
N CYS A 180 1.06 15.38 13.97
CA CYS A 180 0.89 16.40 12.93
C CYS A 180 -0.23 17.38 13.27
N LYS A 181 -1.37 16.90 13.75
CA LYS A 181 -2.52 17.72 14.14
C LYS A 181 -2.19 18.62 15.33
N ASP A 182 -1.54 18.06 16.36
CA ASP A 182 -1.14 18.78 17.56
C ASP A 182 -0.08 19.86 17.20
N ALA A 183 0.90 19.53 16.35
CA ALA A 183 1.89 20.50 15.84
C ALA A 183 1.25 21.60 14.99
N TRP A 184 0.24 21.26 14.18
CA TRP A 184 -0.54 22.23 13.42
C TRP A 184 -1.33 23.18 14.33
N GLN A 185 -1.97 22.66 15.38
CA GLN A 185 -2.70 23.46 16.35
C GLN A 185 -1.78 24.36 17.19
N ALA A 186 -0.56 23.91 17.48
CA ALA A 186 0.44 24.72 18.18
C ALA A 186 0.93 25.94 17.36
N LEU A 187 0.71 25.96 16.03
CA LEU A 187 0.95 27.14 15.21
C LEU A 187 -0.13 28.22 15.40
N ASP A 188 -1.36 27.84 15.83
CA ASP A 188 -2.46 28.77 16.07
C ASP A 188 -2.41 29.42 17.47
N ALA A 189 -1.65 28.86 18.42
CA ALA A 189 -1.94 29.03 19.84
C ALA A 189 -1.57 30.39 20.46
N ASP A 190 -0.45 31.04 20.10
CA ASP A 190 0.07 32.13 20.94
C ASP A 190 0.58 33.40 20.23
N ASP A 191 0.85 33.38 18.91
CA ASP A 191 1.59 34.49 18.26
C ASP A 191 0.85 35.20 17.11
N ILE A 192 -0.34 34.72 16.73
CA ILE A 192 -1.10 35.27 15.60
C ILE A 192 -2.49 35.69 16.08
N PRO A 193 -2.91 36.96 15.86
CA PRO A 193 -4.26 37.39 16.18
C PRO A 193 -5.32 36.54 15.47
N ALA A 194 -6.40 36.19 16.16
CA ALA A 194 -7.43 35.30 15.62
C ALA A 194 -8.04 35.80 14.30
N ALA A 195 -8.15 37.13 14.12
CA ALA A 195 -8.59 37.74 12.87
C ALA A 195 -7.64 37.44 11.69
N VAL A 196 -6.34 37.52 11.94
CA VAL A 196 -5.28 37.19 10.96
C VAL A 196 -5.32 35.71 10.62
N THR A 197 -5.40 34.82 11.62
CA THR A 197 -5.49 33.37 11.38
C THR A 197 -6.70 33.01 10.52
N ARG A 198 -7.86 33.62 10.80
CA ARG A 198 -9.07 33.43 10.00
C ARG A 198 -8.89 33.93 8.57
N PHE A 199 -8.30 35.11 8.38
CA PHE A 199 -7.99 35.65 7.07
C PHE A 199 -7.03 34.74 6.29
N LEU A 200 -5.90 34.35 6.90
CA LEU A 200 -4.89 33.50 6.28
C LEU A 200 -5.49 32.16 5.82
N ARG A 201 -6.29 31.50 6.67
CA ARG A 201 -6.99 30.25 6.32
C ARG A 201 -7.97 30.44 5.18
N GLY A 202 -8.73 31.52 5.18
CA GLY A 202 -9.62 31.87 4.07
C GLY A 202 -8.85 32.13 2.78
N ALA A 203 -7.78 32.91 2.85
CA ALA A 203 -6.98 33.33 1.70
C ALA A 203 -6.30 32.15 1.00
N THR A 204 -5.99 31.09 1.75
CA THR A 204 -5.39 29.85 1.24
C THR A 204 -6.41 28.73 0.94
N SER A 205 -7.71 29.01 1.09
CA SER A 205 -8.77 28.09 0.68
C SER A 205 -9.05 28.21 -0.82
N GLU A 206 -9.68 27.20 -1.42
CA GLU A 206 -10.07 27.24 -2.85
C GLU A 206 -10.97 28.43 -3.19
N THR A 207 -11.78 28.89 -2.23
CA THR A 207 -12.69 30.02 -2.40
C THR A 207 -12.04 31.39 -2.17
N GLY A 208 -10.84 31.42 -1.59
CA GLY A 208 -10.20 32.65 -1.10
C GLY A 208 -10.89 33.25 0.13
N ALA A 209 -10.29 34.32 0.68
CA ALA A 209 -10.85 35.08 1.78
C ALA A 209 -11.80 36.16 1.26
N ALA A 210 -12.88 36.45 2.00
CA ALA A 210 -13.73 37.59 1.71
C ALA A 210 -12.94 38.90 1.86
N LEU A 211 -13.15 39.87 0.97
CA LEU A 211 -12.45 41.16 1.04
C LEU A 211 -12.70 41.87 2.38
N ASP A 212 -13.90 41.71 2.94
CA ASP A 212 -14.29 42.26 4.25
C ASP A 212 -13.49 41.68 5.42
N SER A 213 -12.85 40.51 5.23
CA SER A 213 -11.97 39.91 6.25
C SER A 213 -10.56 40.51 6.26
N LEU A 214 -10.20 41.35 5.28
CA LEU A 214 -8.97 42.14 5.28
C LEU A 214 -9.16 43.42 6.13
N THR A 215 -9.34 43.23 7.44
CA THR A 215 -9.48 44.32 8.40
C THR A 215 -8.17 45.10 8.56
N ASP A 216 -8.22 46.28 9.16
CA ASP A 216 -7.01 47.08 9.40
C ASP A 216 -6.04 46.39 10.37
N GLU A 217 -6.55 45.58 11.30
CA GLU A 217 -5.74 44.69 12.14
C GLU A 217 -4.93 43.71 11.27
N VAL A 218 -5.59 43.06 10.29
CA VAL A 218 -4.94 42.10 9.38
C VAL A 218 -3.90 42.80 8.50
N LYS A 219 -4.23 43.97 7.93
CA LYS A 219 -3.28 44.74 7.10
C LYS A 219 -2.05 45.17 7.91
N THR A 220 -2.26 45.67 9.12
CA THR A 220 -1.19 46.15 10.00
C THR A 220 -0.25 45.01 10.34
N TRP A 221 -0.82 43.86 10.71
CA TRP A 221 -0.04 42.67 11.03
C TRP A 221 0.72 42.11 9.80
N LEU A 222 0.06 41.98 8.65
CA LEU A 222 0.70 41.51 7.41
C LEU A 222 1.84 42.43 6.97
N THR A 223 1.69 43.74 7.15
CA THR A 223 2.74 44.72 6.86
C THR A 223 3.91 44.57 7.82
N ALA A 224 3.65 44.42 9.12
CA ALA A 224 4.68 44.23 10.14
C ALA A 224 5.51 42.95 9.91
N GLN A 225 4.90 41.90 9.33
CA GLN A 225 5.56 40.65 8.98
C GLN A 225 6.14 40.61 7.55
N ASN A 226 6.07 41.71 6.79
CA ASN A 226 6.48 41.77 5.37
C ASN A 226 5.76 40.76 4.45
N LEU A 227 4.49 40.43 4.73
CA LEU A 227 3.69 39.44 4.01
C LEU A 227 2.69 40.04 3.03
N MET A 228 2.56 41.37 2.96
CA MET A 228 1.57 42.03 2.08
C MET A 228 1.71 41.65 0.60
N ALA A 229 2.93 41.43 0.11
CA ALA A 229 3.20 41.03 -1.28
C ALA A 229 2.90 39.55 -1.56
N SER A 230 2.71 38.74 -0.52
CA SER A 230 2.44 37.29 -0.65
C SER A 230 0.98 36.98 -1.00
N PHE A 231 0.09 37.99 -0.98
CA PHE A 231 -1.34 37.83 -1.24
C PHE A 231 -1.77 38.67 -2.45
N THR A 232 -2.70 38.14 -3.25
CA THR A 232 -3.29 38.85 -4.40
C THR A 232 -4.81 38.79 -4.35
N VAL A 233 -5.48 39.86 -4.77
CA VAL A 233 -6.94 39.92 -4.87
C VAL A 233 -7.36 39.46 -6.26
N ARG A 234 -8.32 38.53 -6.35
CA ARG A 234 -8.89 38.03 -7.62
C ARG A 234 -10.41 38.20 -7.58
N ALA A 235 -11.00 38.63 -8.70
CA ALA A 235 -12.45 38.71 -8.83
C ALA A 235 -13.05 37.29 -8.85
N ARG A 236 -14.14 37.09 -8.09
CA ARG A 236 -14.89 35.82 -8.08
C ARG A 236 -15.50 35.58 -9.47
N ARG A 237 -15.18 34.44 -10.09
CA ARG A 237 -15.81 33.98 -11.33
C ARG A 237 -17.11 33.27 -11.02
#